data_AF-A0A9Q8ILE8-F1
#
_entry.id   AF-A0A9Q8ILE8-F1
#
_cell.length_a   1.000
_cell.length_b   1.000
_cell.length_c   1.000
_cell.angle_alpha   90.00
_cell.angle_beta   90.00
_cell.angle_gamma   90.00
#
_symmetry.space_group_name_H-M   'P 1'
#
loop_
_entity.id
_entity.type
_entity.pdbx_description
1 polymer ?
#
loop_
_entity_poly.entity_id
_entity_poly.type
_entity_poly.pdbx_seq_one_letter_code
_entity_poly.pdbx_strand_id
1 'polypeptide(L)' 'MNNYILNIQNWQPKNNHQVKIINQIVEMIGLEEKYIFGRPRKYDLRSLLKLTLICLFKRNF' A
#
# COMPACT_ATOMS: atom_id res chain seq x y z
N MET A 1 25.94 2.90 21.76
CA MET A 1 25.41 2.17 20.59
C MET A 1 23.92 2.47 20.52
N ASN A 2 23.46 3.19 19.49
CA ASN A 2 22.05 3.57 19.38
C ASN A 2 21.26 2.43 18.71
N ASN A 3 20.32 1.83 19.44
CA ASN A 3 19.42 0.81 18.92
C ASN A 3 18.42 1.46 17.96
N TYR A 4 18.66 1.35 16.66
CA TYR A 4 17.69 1.72 15.63
C TYR A 4 16.58 0.65 15.57
N ILE A 5 15.70 0.63 16.57
CA ILE A 5 14.45 -0.12 16.47
C ILE A 5 13.60 0.59 15.43
N LEU A 6 13.40 -0.04 14.28
CA LEU A 6 12.45 0.41 13.26
C LEU A 6 11.04 0.41 13.86
N ASN A 7 10.66 1.54 14.47
CA ASN A 7 9.33 1.73 15.05
C ASN A 7 8.32 2.04 13.94
N ILE A 8 7.94 1.00 13.18
CA ILE A 8 6.98 1.10 12.07
C ILE A 8 5.57 1.41 12.60
N GLN A 9 5.28 1.08 13.85
CA GLN A 9 3.94 1.27 14.45
C GLN A 9 3.52 2.75 14.53
N ASN A 10 4.49 3.65 14.71
CA ASN A 10 4.23 5.09 14.81
C ASN A 10 4.46 5.83 13.49
N TRP A 11 4.83 5.12 12.43
CA TRP A 11 5.09 5.76 11.14
C TRP A 11 3.77 6.08 10.44
N GLN A 12 3.51 7.37 10.22
CA GLN A 12 2.40 7.81 9.37
C GLN A 12 2.90 8.72 8.25
N PRO A 13 2.44 8.51 7.01
CA PRO A 13 2.77 9.39 5.90
C PRO A 13 2.15 10.78 6.10
N LYS A 14 2.87 11.85 5.69
CA LYS A 14 2.35 13.24 5.69
C LYS A 14 1.05 13.34 4.87
N ASN A 15 0.20 14.32 5.16
CA ASN A 15 -1.14 14.44 4.55
C ASN A 15 -1.17 14.60 3.02
N ASN A 16 -0.05 14.98 2.39
CA ASN A 16 0.10 15.02 0.93
C ASN A 16 1.11 13.97 0.38
N HIS A 17 1.39 12.92 1.15
CA HIS A 17 2.32 11.90 0.74
C HIS A 17 1.68 10.97 -0.31
N GLN A 18 2.43 10.64 -1.35
CA GLN A 18 1.99 9.84 -2.49
C GLN A 18 1.29 8.52 -2.08
N VAL A 19 1.77 7.85 -1.03
CA VAL A 19 1.17 6.62 -0.49
C VAL A 19 -0.26 6.83 0.02
N LYS A 20 -0.57 7.98 0.65
CA LYS A 20 -1.96 8.30 1.08
C LYS A 20 -2.86 8.52 -0.11
N ILE A 21 -2.38 9.23 -1.13
CA ILE A 21 -3.13 9.51 -2.36
C ILE A 21 -3.44 8.20 -3.09
N ILE A 22 -2.43 7.34 -3.29
CA ILE A 22 -2.62 6.03 -3.93
C ILE A 22 -3.61 5.18 -3.12
N ASN A 23 -3.52 5.19 -1.79
CA ASN A 23 -4.47 4.48 -0.96
C ASN A 23 -5.90 5.00 -1.20
N GLN A 24 -6.12 6.31 -1.14
CA GLN A 24 -7.45 6.91 -1.38
C GLN A 24 -8.01 6.55 -2.75
N ILE A 25 -7.20 6.67 -3.82
CA ILE A 25 -7.61 6.31 -5.18
C ILE A 25 -8.06 4.84 -5.23
N VAL A 26 -7.25 3.93 -4.70
CA VAL A 26 -7.54 2.50 -4.75
C VAL A 26 -8.77 2.14 -3.90
N GLU A 27 -8.97 2.80 -2.76
CA GLU A 27 -10.19 2.64 -1.95
C GLU A 27 -11.44 3.15 -2.70
N MET A 28 -11.33 4.28 -3.41
CA MET A 28 -12.43 4.85 -4.21
C MET A 28 -12.85 3.98 -5.40
N ILE A 29 -11.95 3.15 -5.95
CA ILE A 29 -12.28 2.21 -7.03
C ILE A 29 -13.31 1.16 -6.56
N GLY A 30 -13.45 0.94 -5.26
CA GLY A 30 -14.50 0.06 -4.73
C GLY A 30 -14.30 -1.41 -5.09
N LEU A 31 -13.05 -1.88 -5.18
CA LEU A 31 -12.76 -3.29 -5.45
C LEU A 31 -13.33 -4.17 -4.32
N GLU A 32 -14.36 -4.94 -4.64
CA GLU A 32 -15.11 -5.78 -3.69
C GLU A 32 -14.55 -7.20 -3.53
N GLU A 33 -13.55 -7.60 -4.32
CA GLU A 33 -12.91 -8.91 -4.16
C GLU A 33 -12.19 -8.97 -2.81
N LYS A 34 -12.90 -9.47 -1.80
CA LYS A 34 -12.32 -9.83 -0.51
C LYS A 34 -11.38 -11.01 -0.72
N TYR A 35 -10.12 -10.84 -0.30
CA TYR A 35 -9.20 -11.95 -0.20
C TYR A 35 -9.77 -13.02 0.75
N ILE A 36 -10.17 -14.16 0.20
CA ILE A 36 -10.54 -15.33 0.99
C ILE A 36 -9.23 -16.05 1.33
N PHE A 37 -8.78 -15.92 2.57
CA PHE A 37 -7.64 -16.65 3.11
C PHE A 37 -7.78 -18.15 2.80
N GLY A 38 -6.73 -18.76 2.25
CA GLY A 38 -6.67 -20.21 1.99
C GLY A 38 -6.37 -20.65 0.56
N ARG A 39 -6.40 -19.75 -0.43
CA ARG A 39 -5.84 -20.04 -1.77
C ARG A 39 -4.42 -19.47 -1.89
N PRO A 40 -3.39 -20.30 -2.07
CA PRO A 40 -1.98 -19.88 -2.00
C PRO A 40 -1.51 -18.92 -3.13
N ARG A 41 -2.40 -18.48 -4.03
CA ARG A 41 -2.02 -17.67 -5.21
C ARG A 41 -2.97 -16.51 -5.58
N LYS A 42 -4.07 -16.28 -4.85
CA LYS A 42 -4.90 -15.09 -5.11
C LYS A 42 -4.33 -13.94 -4.30
N TYR A 43 -3.51 -13.07 -4.89
CA TYR A 43 -3.16 -11.83 -4.23
C TYR A 43 -4.41 -10.98 -4.04
N ASP A 44 -4.50 -10.27 -2.92
CA ASP A 44 -5.49 -9.21 -2.76
C ASP A 44 -5.28 -8.18 -3.87
N LEU A 45 -6.26 -8.05 -4.76
CA LEU A 45 -6.17 -7.23 -5.97
C LEU A 45 -5.89 -5.76 -5.61
N ARG A 46 -6.47 -5.30 -4.49
CA ARG A 46 -6.30 -3.95 -3.97
C ARG A 46 -4.86 -3.71 -3.55
N SER A 47 -4.25 -4.68 -2.89
CA SER A 47 -2.86 -4.64 -2.45
C SER A 47 -1.91 -4.66 -3.64
N LEU A 48 -2.18 -5.51 -4.63
CA LEU A 48 -1.41 -5.58 -5.87
C LEU A 48 -1.45 -4.24 -6.62
N LEU A 49 -2.64 -3.64 -6.75
CA LEU A 49 -2.82 -2.35 -7.42
C LEU A 49 -2.08 -1.21 -6.69
N LYS A 50 -2.14 -1.17 -5.35
CA LYS A 50 -1.37 -0.20 -4.54
C LYS A 50 0.13 -0.34 -4.83
N LEU A 51 0.67 -1.55 -4.83
CA LEU A 51 2.08 -1.81 -5.11
C LEU A 51 2.48 -1.39 -6.52
N THR A 52 1.69 -1.77 -7.52
CA THR A 52 1.95 -1.42 -8.93
C THR A 52 1.97 0.09 -9.13
N LEU A 53 1.00 0.82 -8.56
CA LEU A 53 0.95 2.28 -8.64
C LEU A 53 2.15 2.93 -7.94
N ILE A 54 2.53 2.44 -6.75
CA ILE A 54 3.71 2.95 -6.04
C ILE A 54 4.97 2.78 -6.91
N CYS A 55 5.18 1.60 -7.50
CA CYS A 55 6.31 1.34 -8.38
C CYS A 55 6.29 2.23 -9.63
N LEU A 56 5.14 2.39 -10.26
CA LEU A 56 4.97 3.22 -11.45
C LEU A 56 5.33 4.68 -11.16
N PHE A 57 4.76 5.25 -10.10
CA PHE A 57 5.01 6.64 -9.74
C PHE A 57 6.44 6.86 -9.22
N LYS A 58 7.04 5.89 -8.51
CA LYS A 58 8.44 5.97 -8.09
C LYS A 58 9.41 5.94 -9.27
N ARG A 59 9.02 5.37 -10.43
CA ARG A 59 9.86 5.32 -11.63
C ARG A 59 9.84 6.61 -12.45
N ASN A 60 8.86 7.49 -12.23
CA ASN A 60 8.67 8.73 -12.98
C ASN A 60 9.23 9.99 -12.27
N PHE A 61 9.92 9.81 -11.14
CA PHE A 61 10.66 10.84 -10.40
C PHE A 61 12.10 10.38 -10.19
#